data_AF-A0A328LJP9-F1
#
_entry.id   AF-A0A328LJP9-F1
#
_cell.length_a   1.000
_cell.length_b   1.000
_cell.length_c   1.000
_cell.angle_alpha   90.00
_cell.angle_beta   90.00
_cell.angle_gamma   90.00
#
_symmetry.space_group_name_H-M   'P 1'
#
loop_
_entity.id
_entity.type
_entity.pdbx_description
1 polymer ?
#
loop_
_entity_poly.entity_id
_entity_poly.type
_entity_poly.pdbx_seq_one_letter_code
_entity_poly.pdbx_strand_id
1 'polypeptide(L)' 'MLNEELLGALVKYRRNKGRNPDMLKLNPTYFKNLLEELNYPEWIIQKKETEMKKSILGVPVELTDAVKKFEM' A
#
# COMPACT_ATOMS: atom_id res chain seq x y z
N MET A 1 0.10 -12.05 -7.62
CA MET A 1 1.07 -11.46 -6.66
C MET A 1 0.39 -10.34 -5.88
N LEU A 2 0.79 -10.05 -4.64
CA LEU A 2 0.17 -9.03 -3.78
C LEU A 2 0.23 -7.64 -4.42
N ASN A 3 1.34 -7.35 -5.11
CA ASN A 3 1.50 -6.12 -5.87
C ASN A 3 0.46 -5.98 -7.01
N GLU A 4 0.19 -7.06 -7.75
CA GLU A 4 -0.79 -7.05 -8.86
C GLU A 4 -2.22 -6.82 -8.37
N GLU A 5 -2.60 -7.40 -7.21
CA GLU A 5 -3.92 -7.24 -6.62
C GLU A 5 -4.16 -5.77 -6.22
N LEU A 6 -3.19 -5.16 -5.53
CA LEU A 6 -3.26 -3.75 -5.13
C LEU A 6 -3.28 -2.82 -6.34
N LEU A 7 -2.38 -3.07 -7.31
CA LEU A 7 -2.26 -2.24 -8.51
C LEU A 7 -3.53 -2.34 -9.39
N GLY A 8 -4.09 -3.54 -9.54
CA GLY A 8 -5.35 -3.74 -10.24
C GLY A 8 -6.51 -3.01 -9.58
N ALA A 9 -6.59 -3.04 -8.25
CA ALA A 9 -7.61 -2.32 -7.50
C ALA A 9 -7.46 -0.79 -7.62
N LEU A 10 -6.23 -0.27 -7.56
CA LEU A 10 -5.93 1.15 -7.77
C LEU A 10 -6.28 1.62 -9.19
N VAL A 11 -5.94 0.82 -10.21
CA VAL A 11 -6.29 1.11 -11.61
C VAL A 11 -7.81 1.13 -11.79
N LYS A 12 -8.53 0.17 -11.20
CA LYS A 12 -9.99 0.11 -11.24
C LYS A 12 -10.62 1.33 -10.55
N TYR A 13 -10.09 1.72 -9.38
CA TYR A 13 -10.53 2.92 -8.68
C TYR A 13 -10.32 4.17 -9.53
N ARG A 14 -9.12 4.36 -10.11
CA ARG A 14 -8.80 5.49 -10.98
C ARG A 14 -9.70 5.52 -12.22
N ARG A 15 -9.99 4.37 -12.85
CA ARG A 15 -10.92 4.28 -13.99
C ARG A 15 -12.34 4.72 -13.60
N ASN A 16 -12.81 4.36 -12.41
CA ASN A 16 -14.17 4.66 -11.97
C ASN A 16 -14.34 6.09 -11.43
N LYS A 17 -13.33 6.62 -10.75
CA LYS A 17 -13.39 7.92 -10.04
C LYS A 17 -12.60 9.04 -10.73
N GLY A 18 -11.80 8.72 -11.75
CA GLY A 18 -10.94 9.67 -12.45
C GLY A 18 -9.73 10.17 -11.64
N ARG A 19 -9.56 9.72 -10.39
CA ARG A 19 -8.49 10.14 -9.47
C ARG A 19 -7.97 8.98 -8.63
N ASN A 20 -6.80 9.17 -8.00
CA ASN A 20 -6.30 8.23 -7.00
C ASN A 20 -7.13 8.33 -5.71
N PRO A 21 -7.22 7.27 -4.90
CA PRO A 21 -7.80 7.36 -3.57
C PRO A 21 -6.98 8.34 -2.72
N ASP A 22 -7.68 9.10 -1.87
CA ASP A 22 -7.09 10.15 -1.05
C ASP A 22 -6.20 9.56 0.06
N MET A 23 -6.56 8.38 0.56
CA MET A 23 -5.76 7.59 1.50
C MET A 23 -6.05 6.10 1.32
N LEU A 24 -5.06 5.25 1.55
CA LEU A 24 -5.19 3.81 1.39
C LEU A 24 -4.81 3.14 2.71
N LYS A 25 -5.75 2.42 3.32
CA LYS A 25 -5.51 1.69 4.55
C LYS A 25 -4.93 0.34 4.22
N LEU A 26 -3.81 -0.01 4.82
CA LEU A 26 -3.13 -1.29 4.59
C LEU A 26 -2.88 -1.98 5.92
N ASN A 27 -3.00 -3.31 5.90
CA ASN A 27 -2.52 -4.09 7.02
C ASN A 27 -0.98 -4.00 7.08
N PRO A 28 -0.36 -3.79 8.26
CA PRO A 28 1.11 -3.73 8.38
C PRO A 28 1.82 -4.97 7.80
N THR A 29 1.29 -6.16 8.07
CA THR A 29 1.83 -7.42 7.53
C THR A 29 1.70 -7.48 6.01
N TYR A 30 0.56 -7.04 5.47
CA TYR A 30 0.37 -6.97 4.01
C TYR A 30 1.32 -5.97 3.36
N PHE A 31 1.53 -4.80 3.98
CA PHE A 31 2.46 -3.78 3.52
C PHE A 31 3.89 -4.29 3.48
N LYS A 32 4.34 -5.00 4.53
CA LYS A 32 5.65 -5.63 4.58
C LYS A 32 5.84 -6.64 3.45
N ASN A 33 4.90 -7.58 3.31
CA ASN A 33 4.95 -8.60 2.26
C ASN A 33 4.98 -7.97 0.85
N LEU A 34 4.27 -6.85 0.64
CA LEU A 34 4.25 -6.15 -0.64
C LEU A 34 5.58 -5.47 -0.94
N LEU A 35 6.27 -4.94 0.07
CA LEU A 35 7.61 -4.38 -0.10
C LEU A 35 8.66 -5.48 -0.37
N GLU A 36 8.52 -6.64 0.29
CA GLU A 36 9.35 -7.82 0.02
C GLU A 36 9.16 -8.33 -1.42
N GLU A 37 7.92 -8.45 -1.92
CA GLU A 37 7.65 -8.82 -3.32
C GLU A 37 8.25 -7.82 -4.32
N LEU A 38 8.30 -6.53 -3.95
CA LEU A 38 8.91 -5.48 -4.76
C LEU A 38 10.45 -5.47 -4.69
N ASN A 39 11.06 -6.45 -4.03
CA ASN A 39 12.51 -6.55 -3.77
C ASN A 39 13.08 -5.30 -3.07
N TYR A 40 12.28 -4.67 -2.19
CA TYR A 40 12.85 -3.63 -1.33
C TYR A 40 13.78 -4.27 -0.29
N PRO A 41 14.96 -3.69 -0.05
CA PRO A 41 15.83 -4.16 1.00
C PRO A 41 15.23 -3.87 2.38
N GLU A 42 15.44 -4.79 3.33
CA GLU A 42 14.80 -4.77 4.67
C GLU A 42 14.99 -3.44 5.42
N TRP A 43 16.15 -2.80 5.27
CA TRP A 43 16.42 -1.50 5.89
C TRP A 43 15.50 -0.39 5.37
N ILE A 44 15.06 -0.44 4.10
CA ILE A 44 14.06 0.49 3.55
C ILE A 44 12.66 0.14 4.07
N ILE A 45 12.36 -1.15 4.26
CA ILE A 45 11.08 -1.61 4.80
C ILE A 45 10.91 -1.08 6.22
N GLN A 46 11.90 -1.29 7.09
CA GLN A 46 11.88 -0.77 8.47
C GLN A 46 11.78 0.76 8.51
N LYS A 47 12.51 1.44 7.62
CA LYS A 47 12.43 2.91 7.51
C LYS A 47 11.00 3.35 7.13
N LYS A 48 10.38 2.70 6.14
CA LYS A 48 9.01 2.97 5.70
C LYS A 48 7.96 2.57 6.73
N GLU A 49 8.20 1.57 7.57
CA GLU A 49 7.31 1.25 8.70
C GLU A 49 7.35 2.33 9.79
N THR A 50 8.51 2.97 9.99
CA THR A 50 8.73 3.96 11.04
C THR A 50 8.34 5.38 10.60
N GLU A 51 8.34 5.68 9.30
CA GLU A 51 7.94 6.99 8.78
C GLU A 51 6.41 7.23 8.93
N MET A 52 6.03 8.37 9.50
CA MET A 52 4.61 8.75 9.65
C MET A 52 3.87 9.03 8.33
N LYS A 53 4.60 9.34 7.25
CA LYS A 53 4.04 9.59 5.91
C LYS A 53 4.45 8.48 4.96
N LYS A 54 3.64 7.42 4.92
CA LYS A 54 3.86 6.28 4.04
C LYS A 54 3.15 6.57 2.73
N SER A 55 3.80 6.26 1.62
CA SER A 55 3.15 6.30 0.31
C SER A 55 3.59 5.12 -0.53
N ILE A 56 2.65 4.49 -1.21
CA ILE A 56 2.88 3.42 -2.18
C ILE A 56 2.22 3.83 -3.49
N LEU A 57 2.93 3.67 -4.60
CA LEU A 57 2.44 3.97 -5.95
C LEU A 57 1.86 5.40 -6.08
N GLY A 58 2.40 6.36 -5.33
CA GLY A 58 1.92 7.75 -5.31
C GLY A 58 0.63 7.99 -4.53
N VAL A 59 0.19 7.03 -3.71
CA VAL A 59 -0.99 7.14 -2.85
C VAL A 59 -0.55 7.14 -1.37
N PRO A 60 -1.06 8.06 -0.52
CA PRO A 60 -0.81 8.04 0.91
C PRO A 60 -1.35 6.76 1.55
N VAL A 61 -0.56 6.16 2.45
CA VAL A 61 -0.90 4.90 3.12
C VAL A 61 -1.00 5.11 4.62
N GLU A 62 -2.08 4.59 5.20
CA GLU A 62 -2.24 4.43 6.64
C GLU A 62 -2.09 2.94 6.98
N LEU A 63 -1.18 2.59 7.90
CA LEU A 63 -1.09 1.22 8.38
C LEU A 63 -2.05 1.02 9.54
N THR A 64 -2.95 0.04 9.41
CA THR A 64 -3.93 -0.29 10.43
C THR A 64 -4.22 -1.78 10.43
N ASP A 65 -4.28 -2.37 11.63
CA ASP A 65 -4.71 -3.76 11.82
C ASP A 65 -6.23 -3.94 11.67
N ALA A 66 -6.99 -2.84 11.49
CA ALA A 66 -8.42 -2.88 11.27
C ALA A 66 -8.81 -3.51 9.92
N VAL A 67 -7.88 -3.57 8.96
CA VAL A 67 -8.10 -4.17 7.64
C VAL A 67 -7.29 -5.46 7.49
N LYS A 68 -7.86 -6.46 6.80
CA LYS A 68 -7.16 -7.73 6.53
C LYS A 68 -6.05 -7.61 5.48
N LYS A 69 -6.27 -6.82 4.44
CA LYS A 69 -5.32 -6.61 3.32
C LYS A 69 -5.16 -5.12 3.04
N PHE A 70 -6.15 -4.52 2.39
CA PHE A 70 -6.21 -3.10 2.11
C PHE A 70 -7.66 -2.61 1.96
N GLU A 71 -7.86 -1.30 2.13
CA GLU A 71 -9.13 -0.58 1.93
C GLU A 71 -8.84 0.80 1.31
N MET A 72 -9.75 1.30 0.46
CA MET A 72 -9.61 2.55 -0.31
C MET A 72 -10.77 3.51 -0.08
#